data_AF-A0A820JMS1-F1
#
_entry.id   AF-A0A820JMS1-F1
#
_cell.length_a   1.000
_cell.length_b   1.000
_cell.length_c   1.000
_cell.angle_alpha   90.00
_cell.angle_beta   90.00
_cell.angle_gamma   90.00
#
_symmetry.space_group_name_H-M   'P 1'
#
loop_
_entity.id
_entity.type
_entity.pdbx_description
1 polymer ?
#
loop_
_entity_poly.entity_id
_entity_poly.type
_entity_poly.pdbx_seq_one_letter_code
_entity_poly.pdbx_strand_id
1 'polypeptide(L)'
;DQNYLIRRDTPTLNGAALNKSAISAQDILNTLSDRKPYVTIFLLDCCRKYHLRNPEVDARDPDASGSKPVGLKAMHKAGSLIAFACALGTIAIEGKG
;
A
#
# COMPACT_ATOMS: atom_id res chain seq x y z
N ASP A 1 -6.64 3.20 5.64
CA ASP A 1 -6.19 2.45 4.44
C ASP A 1 -4.74 2.72 4.07
N GLN A 2 -3.90 1.69 4.08
CA GLN A 2 -2.48 1.77 3.71
C GLN A 2 -2.15 0.65 2.71
N ASN A 3 -1.20 0.88 1.80
CA ASN A 3 -0.74 -0.16 0.86
C ASN A 3 0.56 -0.75 1.43
N TYR A 4 0.62 -2.07 1.51
CA TYR A 4 1.76 -2.77 2.09
C TYR A 4 2.35 -3.75 1.08
N LEU A 5 3.67 -3.81 1.04
CA LEU A 5 4.42 -4.82 0.32
C LEU A 5 4.73 -5.97 1.30
N ILE A 6 4.23 -7.15 0.97
CA ILE A 6 4.39 -8.36 1.78
C ILE A 6 5.60 -9.12 1.28
N ARG A 7 6.51 -9.50 2.19
CA ARG A 7 7.62 -10.36 1.81
C ARG A 7 7.15 -11.80 1.58
N ARG A 8 7.74 -12.46 0.59
CA ARG A 8 7.41 -13.84 0.20
C ARG A 8 7.58 -14.87 1.33
N ASP A 9 8.52 -14.63 2.22
CA ASP A 9 8.85 -15.49 3.36
C ASP A 9 7.94 -15.28 4.57
N THR A 10 6.89 -14.47 4.46
CA THR A 10 5.98 -14.22 5.58
C THR A 10 5.04 -15.42 5.78
N PRO A 11 5.17 -16.19 6.87
CA PRO A 11 4.55 -17.51 6.99
C PRO A 11 3.02 -17.42 7.14
N THR A 12 2.49 -16.37 7.76
CA THR A 12 1.05 -16.06 7.80
C THR A 12 0.87 -14.61 8.24
N LEU A 13 0.09 -13.82 7.50
CA LEU A 13 -0.25 -12.46 7.91
C LEU A 13 -1.61 -12.44 8.57
N ASN A 14 -1.63 -12.02 9.83
CA ASN A 14 -2.81 -11.45 10.46
C ASN A 14 -2.60 -9.93 10.57
N GLY A 15 -3.68 -9.17 10.78
CA GLY A 15 -3.58 -7.71 10.83
C GLY A 15 -2.61 -7.19 11.90
N ALA A 16 -2.43 -7.91 13.02
CA ALA A 16 -1.50 -7.55 14.08
C ALA A 16 -0.01 -7.73 13.68
N ALA A 17 0.30 -8.71 12.84
CA ALA A 17 1.64 -8.96 12.32
C ALA A 17 2.01 -8.06 11.12
N LEU A 18 1.04 -7.36 10.54
CA LEU A 18 1.22 -6.58 9.32
C LEU A 18 2.30 -5.50 9.46
N ASN A 19 2.28 -4.77 10.58
CA ASN A 19 3.26 -3.70 10.84
C ASN A 19 4.68 -4.22 11.12
N LYS A 20 4.85 -5.51 11.44
CA LYS A 20 6.15 -6.13 11.72
C LYS A 20 6.72 -6.87 10.52
N SER A 21 5.86 -7.36 9.62
CA SER A 21 6.25 -8.27 8.54
C SER A 21 6.03 -7.71 7.14
N ALA A 22 5.33 -6.57 7.01
CA ALA A 22 5.10 -5.90 5.74
C ALA A 22 5.76 -4.51 5.72
N ILE A 23 6.05 -4.03 4.52
CA ILE A 23 6.66 -2.72 4.29
C ILE A 23 5.58 -1.75 3.83
N SER A 24 5.42 -0.62 4.52
CA SER A 24 4.53 0.45 4.09
C SER A 24 5.03 1.05 2.77
N ALA A 25 4.21 0.97 1.73
CA ALA A 25 4.51 1.59 0.44
C ALA A 25 4.55 3.13 0.54
N GLN A 26 3.83 3.71 1.51
CA GLN A 26 3.87 5.15 1.78
C GLN A 26 5.21 5.58 2.41
N ASP A 27 5.79 4.75 3.29
CA ASP A 27 7.06 5.08 3.95
C ASP A 27 8.22 5.06 2.94
N ILE A 28 8.16 4.15 1.97
CA ILE A 28 9.07 4.14 0.81
C ILE A 28 8.95 5.46 0.03
N LEU A 29 7.72 5.89 -0.30
CA LEU A 29 7.50 7.14 -1.04
C LEU A 29 7.99 8.38 -0.26
N ASN A 30 7.80 8.42 1.06
CA ASN A 30 8.30 9.50 1.91
C ASN A 30 9.84 9.54 1.88
N THR A 31 10.48 8.37 2.06
CA THR A 31 11.94 8.23 2.00
C THR A 31 12.50 8.68 0.63
N LEU A 32 11.83 8.33 -0.46
CA LEU A 32 12.20 8.78 -1.80
C LEU A 32 12.02 10.29 -1.94
N SER A 33 10.94 10.86 -1.42
CA SER A 33 10.67 12.30 -1.46
C SER A 33 11.76 13.13 -0.78
N ASP A 34 12.27 12.63 0.36
CA ASP A 34 13.33 13.27 1.14
C ASP A 34 14.65 13.38 0.40
N ARG A 35 14.95 12.41 -0.48
CA ARG A 35 16.15 12.41 -1.34
C ARG A 35 16.08 13.41 -2.49
N LYS A 36 14.94 14.08 -2.64
CA LYS A 36 14.66 15.08 -3.68
C LYS A 36 14.99 14.62 -5.11
N PRO A 37 14.47 13.46 -5.56
CA PRO A 37 14.62 13.03 -6.94
C PRO A 37 13.93 14.01 -7.88
N TYR A 38 14.45 14.09 -9.12
CA TYR A 38 13.83 14.85 -10.21
C TYR A 38 12.52 14.21 -10.69
N VAL A 39 12.46 12.88 -10.70
CA VAL A 39 11.29 12.09 -11.11
C VAL A 39 11.14 10.91 -10.16
N THR A 40 9.91 10.59 -9.77
CA THR A 40 9.59 9.38 -9.01
C THR A 40 8.53 8.57 -9.75
N ILE A 41 8.87 7.34 -10.11
CA ILE A 41 7.94 6.37 -10.71
C ILE A 41 7.78 5.23 -9.72
N PHE A 42 6.54 4.94 -9.33
CA PHE A 42 6.22 3.87 -8.40
C PHE A 42 5.17 2.95 -9.02
N LEU A 43 5.62 1.77 -9.45
CA LEU A 43 4.80 0.76 -10.11
C LEU A 43 4.48 -0.35 -9.11
N LEU A 44 3.20 -0.56 -8.83
CA LEU A 44 2.72 -1.55 -7.87
C LEU A 44 1.93 -2.62 -8.60
N ASP A 45 2.64 -3.67 -9.02
CA ASP A 45 2.08 -4.87 -9.60
C ASP A 45 1.77 -5.92 -8.54
N CYS A 46 0.76 -5.60 -7.72
CA CYS A 46 0.34 -6.47 -6.64
C CYS A 46 -1.15 -6.30 -6.34
N CYS A 47 -1.70 -7.26 -5.60
CA CYS A 47 -3.08 -7.21 -5.12
C CYS A 47 -3.28 -6.06 -4.12
N ARG A 48 -4.51 -5.54 -4.06
CA ARG A 48 -4.90 -4.47 -3.11
C ARG A 48 -6.12 -4.86 -2.28
N LYS A 49 -6.24 -6.16 -1.98
CA LYS A 49 -7.35 -6.77 -1.26
C LYS A 49 -7.27 -6.44 0.24
N TYR A 50 -8.42 -6.15 0.87
CA TYR A 50 -8.53 -5.78 2.30
C TYR A 50 -8.34 -6.95 3.29
N HIS A 51 -7.72 -8.05 2.86
CA HIS A 51 -7.83 -9.36 3.55
C HIS A 51 -7.07 -9.41 4.87
N LEU A 52 -6.31 -8.35 5.14
CA LEU A 52 -5.46 -8.21 6.30
C LEU A 52 -5.83 -6.95 7.09
N ARG A 53 -7.09 -6.52 7.03
CA ARG A 53 -7.62 -5.49 7.96
C ARG A 53 -7.28 -5.92 9.38
N ASN A 54 -6.59 -5.05 10.11
CA ASN A 54 -6.29 -5.27 11.50
C ASN A 54 -7.49 -4.80 12.32
N PRO A 55 -8.27 -5.72 12.93
CA PRO A 55 -9.43 -5.33 13.74
C PRO A 55 -9.03 -4.41 14.90
N GLU A 56 -7.79 -4.45 15.39
CA GLU A 56 -7.30 -3.54 16.43
C GLU A 56 -7.04 -2.12 15.91
N VAL A 57 -6.67 -1.97 14.62
CA VAL A 57 -6.53 -0.66 13.97
C VAL A 57 -7.91 -0.10 13.64
N ASP A 58 -8.82 -0.94 13.16
CA ASP A 58 -10.20 -0.56 12.89
C ASP A 58 -10.97 -0.19 14.18
N ALA A 59 -10.63 -0.82 15.32
CA ALA A 59 -11.22 -0.48 16.63
C ALA A 59 -10.68 0.84 17.22
N ARG A 60 -9.46 1.26 16.85
CA ARG A 60 -8.88 2.54 17.27
C ARG A 60 -9.38 3.72 16.46
N ASP A 61 -9.86 3.48 15.25
CA ASP A 61 -10.41 4.49 14.35
C ASP A 61 -11.65 3.93 13.62
N PRO A 62 -12.81 3.89 14.29
CA PRO A 62 -14.03 3.31 13.74
C PRO A 62 -14.51 4.04 12.47
N ASP A 63 -14.16 5.31 12.29
CA ASP A 63 -14.46 6.08 11.08
C ASP A 63 -13.56 5.70 9.90
N ALA A 64 -12.37 5.13 10.15
CA ALA A 64 -11.54 4.53 9.11
C ALA A 64 -12.20 3.31 8.45
N SER A 65 -13.12 2.62 9.16
CA SER A 65 -13.82 1.45 8.64
C SER A 65 -14.84 1.78 7.52
N GLY A 66 -15.34 3.03 7.49
CA GLY A 66 -16.26 3.57 6.48
C GLY A 66 -15.63 4.59 5.52
N SER A 67 -14.41 5.04 5.79
CA SER A 67 -13.68 5.94 4.89
C SER A 67 -13.35 5.23 3.58
N LYS A 68 -13.67 5.86 2.45
CA LYS A 68 -13.36 5.32 1.13
C LYS A 68 -11.86 5.00 1.08
N PRO A 69 -11.48 3.83 0.57
CA PRO A 69 -10.09 3.44 0.49
C PRO A 69 -9.27 4.50 -0.25
N VAL A 70 -8.33 5.12 0.48
CA VAL A 70 -7.51 6.21 -0.06
C VAL A 70 -6.29 5.59 -0.76
N GLY A 71 -5.96 6.09 -1.96
CA GLY A 71 -4.70 5.75 -2.63
C GLY A 71 -3.47 6.21 -1.82
N LEU A 72 -2.27 5.90 -2.32
CA LEU A 72 -1.05 6.51 -1.77
C LEU A 72 -1.15 8.03 -1.86
N LYS A 73 -0.65 8.73 -0.85
CA LYS A 73 -0.67 10.20 -0.82
C LYS A 73 0.17 10.71 -1.99
N ALA A 74 -0.37 11.72 -2.69
CA ALA A 74 0.34 12.38 -3.78
C ALA A 74 1.65 12.99 -3.25
N MET A 75 2.73 12.82 -4.01
CA MET A 75 3.98 13.52 -3.74
C MET A 75 3.86 14.97 -4.18
N HIS A 76 4.31 15.92 -3.35
CA HIS A 76 4.25 17.36 -3.65
C HIS A 76 5.29 17.83 -4.70
N LYS A 77 5.67 17.00 -5.68
CA LYS A 77 6.72 17.32 -6.66
C LYS A 77 6.28 17.12 -8.10
N ALA A 78 6.72 18.06 -8.96
CA ALA A 78 6.61 17.96 -10.41
C ALA A 78 7.36 16.70 -10.89
N GLY A 79 6.68 15.85 -11.67
CA GLY A 79 7.26 14.62 -12.21
C GLY A 79 7.11 13.37 -11.33
N SER A 80 5.93 13.11 -10.77
CA SER A 80 5.65 11.85 -10.05
C SER A 80 4.52 11.05 -10.68
N LEU A 81 4.70 9.72 -10.73
CA LEU A 81 3.71 8.77 -11.22
C LEU A 81 3.60 7.60 -10.24
N ILE A 82 2.39 7.29 -9.83
CA ILE A 82 2.06 6.07 -9.09
C ILE A 82 1.08 5.28 -9.94
N ALA A 83 1.45 4.05 -10.31
CA ALA A 83 0.60 3.15 -11.08
C ALA A 83 0.31 1.89 -10.27
N PHE A 84 -0.94 1.46 -10.30
CA PHE A 84 -1.40 0.23 -9.66
C PHE A 84 -1.88 -0.73 -10.74
N ALA A 85 -1.46 -1.99 -10.69
CA ALA A 85 -1.95 -3.02 -11.63
C ALA A 85 -3.43 -3.35 -11.45
N CYS A 86 -4.00 -3.06 -10.28
CA CYS A 86 -5.40 -3.30 -9.99
C CYS A 86 -6.04 -2.19 -9.15
N ALA A 87 -7.38 -2.14 -9.20
CA ALA A 87 -8.16 -1.25 -8.37
C ALA A 87 -8.09 -1.65 -6.89
N LEU A 88 -8.44 -0.71 -6.02
CA LEU A 88 -8.60 -0.95 -4.59
C LEU A 88 -9.58 -2.10 -4.32
N GLY A 89 -9.23 -3.00 -3.39
CA GLY A 89 -10.04 -4.16 -3.05
C GLY A 89 -9.96 -5.32 -4.03
N THR A 90 -9.24 -5.17 -5.15
CA THR A 90 -9.17 -6.18 -6.21
C THR A 90 -7.83 -6.92 -6.24
N ILE A 91 -7.78 -7.96 -7.08
CA ILE A 91 -6.63 -8.82 -7.30
C ILE A 91 -5.99 -8.39 -8.61
N ALA A 92 -4.66 -8.24 -8.63
CA ALA A 92 -3.93 -8.06 -9.87
C ALA A 92 -3.89 -9.42 -10.60
N ILE A 93 -4.37 -9.45 -11.85
CA ILE A 93 -4.39 -10.67 -12.65
C ILE A 93 -3.05 -10.78 -13.36
N GLU A 94 -2.35 -11.88 -13.15
CA GLU A 94 -1.14 -12.20 -13.88
C GLU A 94 -1.50 -12.44 -15.35
N GLY A 95 -0.96 -11.60 -16.24
CA GLY A 95 -1.17 -11.76 -17.68
C GLY A 95 -0.45 -13.02 -18.17
N LYS A 96 -1.18 -13.96 -18.76
CA LYS A 96 -0.56 -15.01 -19.58
C LYS A 96 -0.26 -14.40 -20.95
N GLY A 97 1.02 -14.10 -21.19
CA GLY A 97 1.55 -13.80 -22.52
C GLY A 97 1.66 -15.07 -23.36
#